data_AF-A0A2V9XPW7-F1
#
_entry.id   AF-A0A2V9XPW7-F1
#
_cell.length_a   1.000
_cell.length_b   1.000
_cell.length_c   1.000
_cell.angle_alpha   90.00
_cell.angle_beta   90.00
_cell.angle_gamma   90.00
#
_symmetry.space_group_name_H-M   'P 1'
#
loop_
_entity.id
_entity.type
_entity.pdbx_description
1 polymer ?
#
loop_
_entity_poly.entity_id
_entity_poly.type
_entity_poly.pdbx_seq_one_letter_code
_entity_poly.pdbx_strand_id
1 'polypeptide(L)'
;MKPEAEAVADMGRFLTHEQWFDDPKDPFHRVPSVMTYDREANHIVTQDSRVWIAGLSDEGGAGSWLAFAMKEYVEPQPDEVAKLEQFVDGVVWGGIQFKDGPKKYGVRKSLFDYQPDEFPANYYRSDLDWKSWTSWNKQASEAVDRSFNYPHVAAAYWVLYRLARNHTDLVKHHPWDWYLEQAYQTSLAMTRFAPDLAQFGQMEGDIFVAILTDLKGEGKNEQASKLEAAMKARADHWKTEAYPFGSEMPWDSTGQEEVYAWSKYFGYNDKAEVTVNAIIGYMPTLPHWGYNGSARRYWDFIYAAKYSRIERQLHHYGSGINAIPMLAEYREHPEDFHLLRAGYGGVMGALTDIDEQGFDAPAFHSFPDMLRFDPLSGDNGPNFFGHAWSTGTYVANHPDFGWICFGGNISVSGDEVTVEPKDASRTRFYLAPAGLWLILDSGQFESLVWNEKSGKLRIALGPKDGFTTQARIRTEQPAHLAGAGPFHMSGSPALERGAYVIPLSSSQTLVELVR
;
A
#
# COMPACT_ATOMS: atom_id res chain seq x y z
N MET A 1 19.88 5.17 -8.67
CA MET A 1 18.83 5.20 -7.63
C MET A 1 19.14 6.29 -6.63
N LYS A 2 18.16 7.15 -6.37
CA LYS A 2 18.20 8.17 -5.33
C LYS A 2 17.93 7.53 -3.96
N PRO A 3 18.18 8.23 -2.83
CA PRO A 3 17.65 7.82 -1.53
C PRO A 3 16.14 7.55 -1.59
N GLU A 4 15.63 6.62 -0.78
CA GLU A 4 14.24 6.15 -0.86
C GLU A 4 13.23 7.30 -0.77
N ALA A 5 13.39 8.17 0.24
CA ALA A 5 12.52 9.34 0.42
C ALA A 5 12.57 10.30 -0.77
N GLU A 6 13.72 10.46 -1.43
CA GLU A 6 13.82 11.27 -2.64
C GLU A 6 13.10 10.60 -3.82
N ALA A 7 13.27 9.29 -4.03
CA ALA A 7 12.57 8.57 -5.09
C ALA A 7 11.04 8.64 -4.94
N VAL A 8 10.54 8.48 -3.72
CA VAL A 8 9.10 8.62 -3.41
C VAL A 8 8.59 10.05 -3.62
N ALA A 9 9.38 11.06 -3.23
CA ALA A 9 9.02 12.46 -3.47
C ALA A 9 9.04 12.81 -4.97
N ASP A 10 9.99 12.27 -5.73
CA ASP A 10 10.05 12.40 -7.19
C ASP A 10 8.81 11.77 -7.85
N MET A 11 8.40 10.59 -7.39
CA MET A 11 7.19 9.92 -7.86
C MET A 11 5.94 10.77 -7.61
N GLY A 12 5.76 11.33 -6.40
CA GLY A 12 4.66 12.26 -6.11
C GLY A 12 4.59 13.46 -7.05
N ARG A 13 5.75 14.07 -7.35
CA ARG A 13 5.84 15.17 -8.31
C ARG A 13 5.51 14.74 -9.74
N PHE A 14 5.97 13.57 -10.17
CA PHE A 14 5.65 13.05 -11.50
C PHE A 14 4.15 12.77 -11.63
N LEU A 15 3.56 12.08 -10.66
CA LEU A 15 2.13 11.75 -10.61
C LEU A 15 1.27 13.02 -10.65
N THR A 16 1.67 14.07 -9.94
CA THR A 16 0.88 15.30 -9.83
C THR A 16 1.19 16.35 -10.88
N HIS A 17 2.23 16.21 -11.71
CA HIS A 17 2.55 17.13 -12.80
C HIS A 17 2.40 16.50 -14.19
N GLU A 18 3.03 15.36 -14.43
CA GLU A 18 3.06 14.72 -15.75
C GLU A 18 1.84 13.81 -15.97
N GLN A 19 1.34 13.17 -14.90
CA GLN A 19 0.16 12.30 -14.96
C GLN A 19 -1.14 12.98 -14.53
N TRP A 20 -1.09 14.26 -14.16
CA TRP A 20 -2.26 15.00 -13.72
C TRP A 20 -3.11 15.44 -14.91
N PHE A 21 -4.31 14.89 -15.01
CA PHE A 21 -5.26 15.12 -16.07
C PHE A 21 -6.32 16.15 -15.65
N ASP A 22 -6.44 17.23 -16.42
CA ASP A 22 -7.32 18.36 -16.12
C ASP A 22 -8.13 18.89 -17.32
N ASP A 23 -8.25 18.11 -18.41
CA ASP A 23 -8.99 18.56 -19.61
C ASP A 23 -10.52 18.60 -19.37
N PRO A 24 -11.14 19.78 -19.21
CA PRO A 24 -12.56 19.89 -18.88
C PRO A 24 -13.49 19.41 -20.00
N LYS A 25 -12.95 19.08 -21.18
CA LYS A 25 -13.71 18.52 -22.30
C LYS A 25 -13.81 17.00 -22.25
N ASP A 26 -13.18 16.35 -21.27
CA ASP A 26 -13.27 14.91 -21.11
C ASP A 26 -14.72 14.46 -20.91
N PRO A 27 -15.27 13.63 -21.82
CA PRO A 27 -16.67 13.22 -21.74
C PRO A 27 -16.90 12.10 -20.71
N PHE A 28 -15.84 11.53 -20.15
CA PHE A 28 -15.89 10.43 -19.19
C PHE A 28 -15.80 10.91 -17.73
N HIS A 29 -15.80 12.23 -17.50
CA HIS A 29 -15.76 12.84 -16.17
C HIS A 29 -14.55 12.40 -15.33
N ARG A 30 -13.38 12.26 -15.98
CA ARG A 30 -12.12 11.84 -15.34
C ARG A 30 -11.34 13.01 -14.73
N VAL A 31 -11.94 14.20 -14.58
CA VAL A 31 -11.25 15.42 -14.16
C VAL A 31 -11.66 15.88 -12.76
N PRO A 32 -10.69 16.26 -11.89
CA PRO A 32 -9.24 16.11 -12.06
C PRO A 32 -8.75 14.75 -11.56
N SER A 33 -7.75 14.14 -12.19
CA SER A 33 -7.23 12.84 -11.75
C SER A 33 -5.76 12.59 -12.10
N VAL A 34 -5.14 11.63 -11.43
CA VAL A 34 -3.88 11.02 -11.86
C VAL A 34 -4.22 9.84 -12.77
N MET A 35 -3.84 9.92 -14.05
CA MET A 35 -4.18 8.91 -15.07
C MET A 35 -2.95 8.13 -15.52
N THR A 36 -3.18 6.95 -16.12
CA THR A 36 -2.13 6.15 -16.77
C THR A 36 -1.31 6.98 -17.75
N TYR A 37 0.01 6.76 -17.77
CA TYR A 37 0.96 7.49 -18.60
C TYR A 37 1.79 6.55 -19.45
N ASP A 38 1.99 6.90 -20.72
CA ASP A 38 2.95 6.25 -21.63
C ASP A 38 4.23 7.09 -21.66
N ARG A 39 5.24 6.60 -20.95
CA ARG A 39 6.56 7.21 -20.80
C ARG A 39 7.37 7.27 -22.08
N GLU A 40 7.14 6.33 -22.99
CA GLU A 40 7.84 6.30 -24.27
C GLU A 40 7.24 7.34 -25.24
N ALA A 41 5.92 7.55 -25.16
CA ALA A 41 5.23 8.59 -25.91
C ALA A 41 5.19 9.96 -25.19
N ASN A 42 5.55 9.99 -23.90
CA ASN A 42 5.43 11.13 -22.98
C ASN A 42 4.04 11.78 -23.02
N HIS A 43 3.00 10.98 -22.80
CA HIS A 43 1.64 11.50 -22.64
C HIS A 43 0.78 10.67 -21.69
N ILE A 44 -0.28 11.30 -21.20
CA ILE A 44 -1.38 10.61 -20.52
C ILE A 44 -2.17 9.77 -21.54
N VAL A 45 -2.52 8.54 -21.15
CA VAL A 45 -3.30 7.59 -21.96
C VAL A 45 -4.79 7.88 -21.78
N THR A 46 -5.37 8.57 -22.76
CA THR A 46 -6.79 8.96 -22.74
C THR A 46 -7.73 7.93 -23.39
N GLN A 47 -7.19 6.99 -24.17
CA GLN A 47 -7.89 5.84 -24.77
C GLN A 47 -6.95 4.63 -24.85
N ASP A 48 -7.46 3.45 -24.50
CA ASP A 48 -6.85 2.13 -24.72
C ASP A 48 -8.00 1.13 -24.97
N SER A 49 -7.78 0.12 -25.81
CA SER A 49 -8.78 -0.94 -26.08
C SER A 49 -9.05 -1.84 -24.87
N ARG A 50 -8.16 -1.82 -23.88
CA ARG A 50 -8.38 -2.31 -22.51
C ARG A 50 -8.92 -1.15 -21.70
N VAL A 51 -10.25 -1.00 -21.70
CA VAL A 51 -10.87 0.28 -21.34
C VAL A 51 -10.51 0.75 -19.93
N TRP A 52 -10.19 -0.18 -19.03
CA TRP A 52 -9.74 0.13 -17.68
C TRP A 52 -8.46 0.94 -17.61
N ILE A 53 -7.51 0.76 -18.53
CA ILE A 53 -6.22 1.50 -18.57
C ILE A 53 -6.45 3.02 -18.62
N ALA A 54 -7.43 3.46 -19.40
CA ALA A 54 -7.82 4.87 -19.48
C ALA A 54 -8.99 5.20 -18.52
N GLY A 55 -9.42 4.25 -17.72
CA GLY A 55 -10.68 4.23 -16.99
C GLY A 55 -10.60 4.55 -15.50
N LEU A 56 -9.40 4.76 -14.95
CA LEU A 56 -9.18 5.05 -13.52
C LEU A 56 -9.69 3.98 -12.55
N SER A 57 -9.95 2.76 -13.02
CA SER A 57 -10.33 1.63 -12.18
C SER A 57 -9.85 0.35 -12.81
N ASP A 58 -10.06 -0.80 -12.15
CA ASP A 58 -9.22 -1.99 -12.31
C ASP A 58 -7.76 -1.69 -11.92
N GLU A 59 -6.93 -2.69 -11.61
CA GLU A 59 -5.56 -2.44 -11.12
C GLU A 59 -4.73 -1.69 -12.17
N GLY A 60 -4.92 -2.00 -13.46
CA GLY A 60 -4.19 -1.36 -14.56
C GLY A 60 -4.59 0.08 -14.81
N GLY A 61 -5.80 0.50 -14.41
CA GLY A 61 -6.25 1.89 -14.49
C GLY A 61 -6.10 2.65 -13.17
N ALA A 62 -6.12 1.93 -12.06
CA ALA A 62 -6.00 2.48 -10.73
C ALA A 62 -4.56 2.64 -10.25
N GLY A 63 -3.61 1.93 -10.87
CA GLY A 63 -2.23 1.87 -10.41
C GLY A 63 -1.62 3.24 -10.11
N SER A 64 -1.73 4.20 -11.03
CA SER A 64 -1.13 5.53 -10.83
C SER A 64 -1.78 6.33 -9.69
N TRP A 65 -3.10 6.35 -9.55
CA TRP A 65 -3.73 7.13 -8.47
C TRP A 65 -3.70 6.40 -7.12
N LEU A 66 -3.60 5.07 -7.11
CA LEU A 66 -3.35 4.31 -5.88
C LEU A 66 -1.93 4.55 -5.38
N ALA A 67 -0.92 4.50 -6.28
CA ALA A 67 0.45 4.88 -5.95
C ALA A 67 0.50 6.30 -5.39
N PHE A 68 -0.23 7.24 -6.00
CA PHE A 68 -0.37 8.61 -5.50
C PHE A 68 -0.95 8.68 -4.08
N ALA A 69 -2.08 8.02 -3.82
CA ALA A 69 -2.68 8.01 -2.49
C ALA A 69 -1.72 7.40 -1.45
N MET A 70 -1.07 6.28 -1.77
CA MET A 70 -0.15 5.61 -0.86
C MET A 70 1.17 6.38 -0.68
N LYS A 71 1.59 7.15 -1.68
CA LYS A 71 2.70 8.10 -1.57
C LYS A 71 2.40 9.15 -0.52
N GLU A 72 1.20 9.74 -0.53
CA GLU A 72 0.80 10.74 0.48
C GLU A 72 0.67 10.14 1.89
N TYR A 73 0.48 8.83 2.02
CA TYR A 73 0.55 8.15 3.31
C TYR A 73 2.00 8.02 3.85
N VAL A 74 2.98 7.83 2.96
CA VAL A 74 4.40 7.70 3.30
C VAL A 74 5.06 9.06 3.51
N GLU A 75 4.77 10.00 2.61
CA GLU A 75 5.45 11.27 2.44
C GLU A 75 4.41 12.34 2.03
N PRO A 76 3.60 12.85 2.97
CA PRO A 76 2.56 13.82 2.65
C PRO A 76 3.14 15.18 2.23
N GLN A 77 2.65 15.72 1.12
CA GLN A 77 3.01 17.04 0.61
C GLN A 77 1.75 17.92 0.46
N PRO A 78 1.68 19.12 1.07
CA PRO A 78 0.42 19.89 1.14
C PRO A 78 -0.27 20.16 -0.21
N ASP A 79 0.48 20.49 -1.25
CA ASP A 79 -0.08 20.76 -2.59
C ASP A 79 -0.55 19.46 -3.28
N GLU A 80 0.10 18.34 -2.97
CA GLU A 80 -0.25 17.02 -3.46
C GLU A 80 -1.49 16.48 -2.71
N VAL A 81 -1.54 16.58 -1.38
CA VAL A 81 -2.75 16.29 -0.60
C VAL A 81 -3.96 17.07 -1.12
N ALA A 82 -3.81 18.37 -1.42
CA ALA A 82 -4.91 19.17 -1.97
C ALA A 82 -5.40 18.64 -3.33
N LYS A 83 -4.51 18.08 -4.16
CA LYS A 83 -4.88 17.39 -5.41
C LYS A 83 -5.58 16.06 -5.13
N LEU A 84 -5.13 15.29 -4.15
CA LEU A 84 -5.80 14.06 -3.74
C LEU A 84 -7.24 14.34 -3.26
N GLU A 85 -7.45 15.41 -2.50
CA GLU A 85 -8.80 15.85 -2.09
C GLU A 85 -9.68 16.21 -3.30
N GLN A 86 -9.13 16.95 -4.28
CA GLN A 86 -9.85 17.29 -5.51
C GLN A 86 -10.21 16.05 -6.34
N PHE A 87 -9.29 15.09 -6.45
CA PHE A 87 -9.56 13.82 -7.14
C PHE A 87 -10.66 13.03 -6.44
N VAL A 88 -10.64 12.94 -5.11
CA VAL A 88 -11.66 12.25 -4.34
C VAL A 88 -13.04 12.89 -4.53
N ASP A 89 -13.12 14.21 -4.49
CA ASP A 89 -14.40 14.93 -4.63
C ASP A 89 -14.94 14.97 -6.05
N GLY A 90 -14.04 15.16 -7.02
CA GLY A 90 -14.40 15.34 -8.43
C GLY A 90 -14.64 14.03 -9.17
N VAL A 91 -13.87 12.99 -8.83
CA VAL A 91 -13.78 11.77 -9.64
C VAL A 91 -14.05 10.50 -8.85
N VAL A 92 -13.52 10.32 -7.63
CA VAL A 92 -13.83 9.09 -6.87
C VAL A 92 -15.30 9.08 -6.44
N TRP A 93 -15.75 10.10 -5.72
CA TRP A 93 -17.09 10.17 -5.15
C TRP A 93 -18.14 10.67 -6.17
N GLY A 94 -18.76 9.73 -6.88
CA GLY A 94 -19.76 9.97 -7.92
C GLY A 94 -19.32 9.55 -9.31
N GLY A 95 -18.01 9.56 -9.57
CA GLY A 95 -17.36 9.00 -10.75
C GLY A 95 -17.00 7.54 -10.52
N ILE A 96 -15.80 7.20 -10.03
CA ILE A 96 -15.35 5.80 -9.86
C ILE A 96 -16.33 5.03 -8.95
N GLN A 97 -16.76 5.65 -7.85
CA GLN A 97 -17.73 5.10 -6.92
C GLN A 97 -19.11 5.75 -7.10
N PHE A 98 -20.18 4.98 -7.07
CA PHE A 98 -21.55 5.53 -7.08
C PHE A 98 -21.85 6.24 -5.76
N LYS A 99 -22.21 7.52 -5.80
CA LYS A 99 -22.59 8.29 -4.60
C LYS A 99 -24.06 8.21 -4.20
N ASP A 100 -24.92 7.85 -5.16
CA ASP A 100 -26.38 7.85 -5.03
C ASP A 100 -27.00 6.60 -5.69
N GLY A 101 -28.28 6.37 -5.41
CA GLY A 101 -29.08 5.33 -6.05
C GLY A 101 -28.81 3.90 -5.54
N PRO A 102 -29.36 2.88 -6.23
CA PRO A 102 -29.31 1.49 -5.77
C PRO A 102 -27.89 0.90 -5.69
N LYS A 103 -26.95 1.45 -6.47
CA LYS A 103 -25.54 1.03 -6.49
C LYS A 103 -24.66 1.85 -5.54
N LYS A 104 -25.20 2.71 -4.67
CA LYS A 104 -24.41 3.59 -3.79
C LYS A 104 -23.29 2.81 -3.06
N TYR A 105 -22.09 3.38 -3.07
CA TYR A 105 -20.80 2.82 -2.64
C TYR A 105 -20.20 1.73 -3.54
N GLY A 106 -20.92 1.26 -4.56
CA GLY A 106 -20.38 0.35 -5.57
C GLY A 106 -19.30 1.03 -6.40
N VAL A 107 -18.23 0.29 -6.71
CA VAL A 107 -17.07 0.77 -7.46
C VAL A 107 -17.19 0.27 -8.90
N ARG A 108 -17.19 1.19 -9.86
CA ARG A 108 -17.27 0.88 -11.30
C ARG A 108 -16.03 0.12 -11.75
N LYS A 109 -16.16 -0.67 -12.81
CA LYS A 109 -15.01 -1.32 -13.45
C LYS A 109 -14.13 -0.35 -14.24
N SER A 110 -14.73 0.71 -14.79
CA SER A 110 -14.03 1.73 -15.56
C SER A 110 -14.91 2.96 -15.74
N LEU A 111 -14.31 4.15 -15.77
CA LEU A 111 -14.95 5.38 -16.26
C LEU A 111 -14.90 5.54 -17.77
N PHE A 112 -13.93 4.89 -18.42
CA PHE A 112 -13.82 4.85 -19.87
C PHE A 112 -14.54 3.61 -20.42
N ASP A 113 -15.22 3.77 -21.55
CA ASP A 113 -15.94 2.69 -22.21
C ASP A 113 -15.86 2.83 -23.73
N TYR A 114 -16.20 1.76 -24.43
CA TYR A 114 -16.32 1.73 -25.88
C TYR A 114 -17.81 1.63 -26.28
N GLN A 115 -18.43 2.80 -26.48
CA GLN A 115 -19.83 2.95 -26.90
C GLN A 115 -19.92 3.83 -28.16
N PRO A 116 -19.52 3.34 -29.35
CA PRO A 116 -19.37 4.16 -30.57
C PRO A 116 -20.64 4.87 -31.05
N ASP A 117 -21.82 4.42 -30.64
CA ASP A 117 -23.14 5.01 -30.92
C ASP A 117 -23.48 6.21 -30.01
N GLU A 118 -22.79 6.41 -28.88
CA GLU A 118 -22.94 7.59 -28.01
C GLU A 118 -21.98 8.74 -28.35
N PHE A 119 -21.03 8.52 -29.27
CA PHE A 119 -19.96 9.48 -29.59
C PHE A 119 -19.94 9.87 -31.08
N PRO A 120 -19.34 11.03 -31.42
CA PRO A 120 -19.12 11.42 -32.81
C PRO A 120 -18.33 10.37 -33.60
N ALA A 121 -18.57 10.30 -34.91
CA ALA A 121 -17.77 9.46 -35.80
C ALA A 121 -16.28 9.78 -35.64
N ASN A 122 -15.45 8.74 -35.57
CA ASN A 122 -13.99 8.80 -35.37
C ASN A 122 -13.55 9.36 -34.00
N TYR A 123 -14.41 9.36 -32.97
CA TYR A 123 -13.99 9.67 -31.60
C TYR A 123 -12.97 8.65 -31.07
N TYR A 124 -13.27 7.37 -31.26
CA TYR A 124 -12.38 6.28 -30.86
C TYR A 124 -11.23 6.12 -31.86
N ARG A 125 -10.01 6.03 -31.33
CA ARG A 125 -8.76 5.86 -32.09
C ARG A 125 -8.80 4.61 -32.96
N SER A 126 -8.67 4.77 -34.28
CA SER A 126 -8.76 3.65 -35.23
C SER A 126 -7.55 2.72 -35.22
N ASP A 127 -6.46 3.10 -34.56
CA ASP A 127 -5.24 2.30 -34.41
C ASP A 127 -5.30 1.30 -33.24
N LEU A 128 -6.35 1.34 -32.42
CA LEU A 128 -6.59 0.40 -31.33
C LEU A 128 -7.56 -0.72 -31.75
N ASP A 129 -7.43 -1.91 -31.15
CA ASP A 129 -8.30 -3.06 -31.42
C ASP A 129 -9.55 -3.05 -30.55
N TRP A 130 -10.61 -2.39 -31.02
CA TRP A 130 -11.91 -2.32 -30.34
C TRP A 130 -12.79 -3.58 -30.46
N LYS A 131 -12.29 -4.67 -31.06
CA LYS A 131 -13.03 -5.92 -31.22
C LYS A 131 -12.70 -6.96 -30.16
N SER A 132 -11.70 -6.67 -29.31
CA SER A 132 -11.31 -7.50 -28.19
C SER A 132 -12.37 -7.53 -27.10
N TRP A 133 -12.38 -8.58 -26.28
CA TRP A 133 -13.25 -8.69 -25.10
C TRP A 133 -12.96 -7.60 -24.04
N THR A 134 -11.80 -6.95 -24.13
CA THR A 134 -11.35 -5.89 -23.23
C THR A 134 -12.00 -4.53 -23.52
N SER A 135 -12.66 -4.40 -24.68
CA SER A 135 -13.35 -3.18 -25.11
C SER A 135 -14.77 -3.14 -24.56
N TRP A 136 -14.91 -3.00 -23.24
CA TRP A 136 -16.20 -3.01 -22.57
C TRP A 136 -17.06 -1.81 -22.98
N ASN A 137 -18.35 -2.08 -23.18
CA ASN A 137 -19.34 -1.03 -23.37
C ASN A 137 -19.68 -0.34 -22.04
N LYS A 138 -20.46 0.74 -22.09
CA LYS A 138 -20.83 1.52 -20.90
C LYS A 138 -21.45 0.68 -19.79
N GLN A 139 -22.36 -0.23 -20.13
CA GLN A 139 -23.01 -1.11 -19.16
C GLN A 139 -22.01 -1.99 -18.41
N ALA A 140 -21.03 -2.57 -19.12
CA ALA A 140 -20.01 -3.42 -18.54
C ALA A 140 -18.96 -2.62 -17.75
N SER A 141 -18.59 -1.42 -18.22
CA SER A 141 -17.70 -0.50 -17.50
C SER A 141 -18.32 -0.01 -16.18
N GLU A 142 -19.64 0.21 -16.14
CA GLU A 142 -20.37 0.63 -14.93
C GLU A 142 -20.83 -0.54 -14.02
N ALA A 143 -20.41 -1.76 -14.32
CA ALA A 143 -20.64 -2.90 -13.42
C ALA A 143 -19.85 -2.70 -12.11
N VAL A 144 -20.36 -3.30 -11.03
CA VAL A 144 -19.83 -3.17 -9.65
C VAL A 144 -19.55 -4.55 -9.05
N ASP A 145 -19.33 -5.53 -9.92
CA ASP A 145 -19.22 -6.95 -9.62
C ASP A 145 -17.76 -7.41 -9.47
N ARG A 146 -16.78 -6.50 -9.63
CA ARG A 146 -15.36 -6.79 -9.42
C ARG A 146 -14.87 -6.30 -8.05
N SER A 147 -14.69 -7.24 -7.13
CA SER A 147 -14.29 -6.92 -5.75
C SER A 147 -12.91 -6.30 -5.63
N PHE A 148 -11.99 -6.64 -6.55
CA PHE A 148 -10.60 -6.15 -6.57
C PHE A 148 -10.50 -4.62 -6.74
N ASN A 149 -11.54 -3.96 -7.22
CA ASN A 149 -11.54 -2.51 -7.39
C ASN A 149 -11.82 -1.74 -6.08
N TYR A 150 -12.39 -2.41 -5.07
CA TYR A 150 -12.83 -1.78 -3.83
C TYR A 150 -11.67 -1.43 -2.87
N PRO A 151 -10.64 -2.28 -2.68
CA PRO A 151 -9.47 -1.95 -1.88
C PRO A 151 -8.80 -0.64 -2.29
N HIS A 152 -8.61 -0.39 -3.60
CA HIS A 152 -8.00 0.84 -4.09
C HIS A 152 -8.73 2.10 -3.58
N VAL A 153 -10.06 2.12 -3.69
CA VAL A 153 -10.91 3.23 -3.24
C VAL A 153 -10.93 3.33 -1.71
N ALA A 154 -10.99 2.19 -1.03
CA ALA A 154 -10.92 2.15 0.43
C ALA A 154 -9.59 2.70 0.96
N ALA A 155 -8.48 2.42 0.27
CA ALA A 155 -7.16 2.93 0.59
C ALA A 155 -7.08 4.45 0.43
N ALA A 156 -7.56 5.01 -0.69
CA ALA A 156 -7.58 6.47 -0.89
C ALA A 156 -8.36 7.21 0.21
N TYR A 157 -9.55 6.71 0.59
CA TYR A 157 -10.30 7.27 1.71
C TYR A 157 -9.57 7.09 3.05
N TRP A 158 -9.02 5.91 3.31
CA TRP A 158 -8.30 5.65 4.56
C TRP A 158 -7.07 6.55 4.71
N VAL A 159 -6.31 6.79 3.63
CA VAL A 159 -5.17 7.73 3.66
C VAL A 159 -5.63 9.13 4.05
N LEU A 160 -6.66 9.68 3.40
CA LEU A 160 -7.18 11.01 3.76
C LEU A 160 -7.72 11.06 5.20
N TYR A 161 -8.33 9.98 5.69
CA TYR A 161 -8.68 9.87 7.11
C TYR A 161 -7.43 9.97 8.00
N ARG A 162 -6.38 9.17 7.74
CA ARG A 162 -5.16 9.16 8.56
C ARG A 162 -4.46 10.52 8.54
N LEU A 163 -4.41 11.17 7.38
CA LEU A 163 -3.84 12.51 7.21
C LEU A 163 -4.65 13.56 7.98
N ALA A 164 -5.96 13.63 7.75
CA ALA A 164 -6.86 14.56 8.45
C ALA A 164 -6.85 14.36 9.97
N ARG A 165 -6.68 13.11 10.42
CA ARG A 165 -6.77 12.76 11.82
C ARG A 165 -5.51 13.10 12.63
N ASN A 166 -4.35 13.06 11.97
CA ASN A 166 -3.06 13.17 12.63
C ASN A 166 -2.26 14.45 12.26
N HIS A 167 -2.72 15.22 11.27
CA HIS A 167 -2.10 16.47 10.83
C HIS A 167 -3.14 17.61 10.85
N THR A 168 -2.79 18.72 11.50
CA THR A 168 -3.67 19.89 11.65
C THR A 168 -3.72 20.68 10.35
N ASP A 169 -4.92 20.96 9.84
CA ASP A 169 -5.17 21.78 8.63
C ASP A 169 -4.47 21.29 7.34
N LEU A 170 -4.02 20.04 7.29
CA LEU A 170 -3.42 19.44 6.09
C LEU A 170 -4.51 19.05 5.07
N VAL A 171 -5.53 18.34 5.54
CA VAL A 171 -6.75 17.97 4.79
C VAL A 171 -7.87 18.94 5.16
N LYS A 172 -8.59 19.49 4.18
CA LYS A 172 -9.48 20.65 4.34
C LYS A 172 -10.88 20.48 3.77
N HIS A 173 -11.08 19.57 2.83
CA HIS A 173 -12.34 19.42 2.08
C HIS A 173 -13.41 18.74 2.93
N HIS A 174 -13.08 17.63 3.59
CA HIS A 174 -13.99 16.90 4.49
C HIS A 174 -13.36 16.65 5.85
N PRO A 175 -14.17 16.50 6.92
CA PRO A 175 -13.65 16.08 8.21
C PRO A 175 -13.16 14.62 8.17
N TRP A 176 -12.23 14.28 9.06
CA TRP A 176 -11.60 12.94 9.12
C TRP A 176 -12.63 11.80 9.21
N ASP A 177 -13.76 12.01 9.89
CA ASP A 177 -14.76 10.98 10.13
C ASP A 177 -15.61 10.67 8.90
N TRP A 178 -15.72 11.62 7.97
CA TRP A 178 -16.31 11.37 6.65
C TRP A 178 -15.47 10.38 5.86
N TYR A 179 -14.15 10.59 5.79
CA TYR A 179 -13.24 9.70 5.09
C TYR A 179 -13.23 8.28 5.66
N LEU A 180 -13.20 8.13 7.00
CA LEU A 180 -13.28 6.82 7.64
C LEU A 180 -14.61 6.11 7.36
N GLU A 181 -15.72 6.87 7.34
CA GLU A 181 -17.03 6.32 6.97
C GLU A 181 -17.05 5.87 5.50
N GLN A 182 -16.47 6.63 4.56
CA GLN A 182 -16.37 6.20 3.16
C GLN A 182 -15.53 4.93 3.00
N ALA A 183 -14.38 4.85 3.67
CA ALA A 183 -13.54 3.65 3.64
C ALA A 183 -14.31 2.41 4.15
N TYR A 184 -15.01 2.55 5.28
CA TYR A 184 -15.88 1.52 5.83
C TYR A 184 -17.02 1.11 4.89
N GLN A 185 -17.75 2.08 4.33
CA GLN A 185 -18.89 1.81 3.45
C GLN A 185 -18.45 1.14 2.14
N THR A 186 -17.30 1.54 1.59
CA THR A 186 -16.66 0.90 0.43
C THR A 186 -16.33 -0.55 0.74
N SER A 187 -15.72 -0.82 1.89
CA SER A 187 -15.37 -2.18 2.33
C SER A 187 -16.59 -3.10 2.42
N LEU A 188 -17.71 -2.62 2.96
CA LEU A 188 -18.96 -3.39 2.99
C LEU A 188 -19.67 -3.45 1.64
N ALA A 189 -19.50 -2.46 0.78
CA ALA A 189 -20.10 -2.46 -0.56
C ALA A 189 -19.52 -3.58 -1.43
N MET A 190 -18.22 -3.86 -1.29
CA MET A 190 -17.55 -4.97 -1.95
C MET A 190 -18.29 -6.30 -1.74
N THR A 191 -18.58 -6.65 -0.48
CA THR A 191 -19.23 -7.93 -0.15
C THR A 191 -20.69 -8.00 -0.58
N ARG A 192 -21.35 -6.84 -0.76
CA ARG A 192 -22.75 -6.76 -1.24
C ARG A 192 -22.88 -6.86 -2.75
N PHE A 193 -21.98 -6.19 -3.48
CA PHE A 193 -22.12 -6.02 -4.92
C PHE A 193 -21.25 -6.99 -5.74
N ALA A 194 -20.15 -7.47 -5.18
CA ALA A 194 -19.22 -8.37 -5.84
C ALA A 194 -19.00 -9.69 -5.06
N PRO A 195 -20.06 -10.38 -4.58
CA PRO A 195 -19.90 -11.55 -3.71
C PRO A 195 -19.09 -12.69 -4.36
N ASP A 196 -19.20 -12.86 -5.68
CA ASP A 196 -18.53 -13.94 -6.41
C ASP A 196 -17.01 -13.80 -6.43
N LEU A 197 -16.48 -12.58 -6.44
CA LEU A 197 -15.03 -12.34 -6.38
C LEU A 197 -14.57 -11.98 -4.96
N ALA A 198 -15.45 -11.42 -4.13
CA ALA A 198 -15.16 -11.11 -2.73
C ALA A 198 -14.94 -12.38 -1.89
N GLN A 199 -15.30 -13.57 -2.38
CA GLN A 199 -14.96 -14.82 -1.72
C GLN A 199 -13.44 -15.08 -1.70
N PHE A 200 -12.67 -14.48 -2.61
CA PHE A 200 -11.21 -14.59 -2.63
C PHE A 200 -10.53 -13.51 -1.77
N GLY A 201 -9.25 -13.71 -1.46
CA GLY A 201 -8.41 -12.62 -0.98
C GLY A 201 -8.28 -11.53 -2.04
N GLN A 202 -8.27 -10.26 -1.63
CA GLN A 202 -8.12 -9.10 -2.49
C GLN A 202 -6.71 -8.54 -2.39
N MET A 203 -6.23 -7.99 -3.50
CA MET A 203 -5.05 -7.12 -3.50
C MET A 203 -5.28 -5.88 -2.62
N GLU A 204 -4.27 -5.50 -1.85
CA GLU A 204 -4.32 -4.47 -0.80
C GLU A 204 -5.34 -4.74 0.32
N GLY A 205 -5.83 -5.97 0.48
CA GLY A 205 -6.90 -6.26 1.44
C GLY A 205 -6.52 -6.06 2.91
N ASP A 206 -5.23 -5.91 3.23
CA ASP A 206 -4.74 -5.37 4.50
C ASP A 206 -5.41 -4.05 4.90
N ILE A 207 -5.86 -3.25 3.93
CA ILE A 207 -6.57 -2.00 4.17
C ILE A 207 -7.84 -2.21 5.00
N PHE A 208 -8.53 -3.33 4.83
CA PHE A 208 -9.74 -3.64 5.58
C PHE A 208 -9.45 -3.91 7.06
N VAL A 209 -8.28 -4.49 7.36
CA VAL A 209 -7.81 -4.71 8.75
C VAL A 209 -7.45 -3.36 9.39
N ALA A 210 -6.80 -2.46 8.65
CA ALA A 210 -6.50 -1.12 9.14
C ALA A 210 -7.77 -0.30 9.39
N ILE A 211 -8.73 -0.32 8.46
CA ILE A 211 -10.04 0.33 8.64
C ILE A 211 -10.75 -0.23 9.87
N LEU A 212 -10.78 -1.54 10.07
CA LEU A 212 -11.37 -2.15 11.27
C LEU A 212 -10.67 -1.65 12.56
N THR A 213 -9.33 -1.61 12.54
CA THR A 213 -8.52 -1.16 13.67
C THR A 213 -8.80 0.30 14.03
N ASP A 214 -8.88 1.17 13.02
CA ASP A 214 -9.18 2.59 13.20
C ASP A 214 -10.65 2.84 13.61
N LEU A 215 -11.61 2.08 13.08
CA LEU A 215 -13.00 2.13 13.56
C LEU A 215 -13.09 1.80 15.06
N LYS A 216 -12.35 0.78 15.53
CA LYS A 216 -12.25 0.45 16.96
C LYS A 216 -11.56 1.56 17.75
N GLY A 217 -10.45 2.10 17.22
CA GLY A 217 -9.69 3.19 17.82
C GLY A 217 -10.50 4.47 18.01
N GLU A 218 -11.40 4.78 17.07
CA GLU A 218 -12.32 5.93 17.11
C GLU A 218 -13.65 5.63 17.83
N GLY A 219 -13.81 4.44 18.40
CA GLY A 219 -15.02 4.06 19.15
C GLY A 219 -16.26 3.83 18.30
N LYS A 220 -16.12 3.65 16.98
CA LYS A 220 -17.20 3.33 16.02
C LYS A 220 -17.55 1.83 16.08
N ASN A 221 -17.93 1.36 17.27
CA ASN A 221 -18.08 -0.06 17.60
C ASN A 221 -19.13 -0.79 16.74
N GLU A 222 -20.20 -0.12 16.34
CA GLU A 222 -21.22 -0.71 15.47
C GLU A 222 -20.68 -0.98 14.06
N GLN A 223 -20.04 0.02 13.44
CA GLN A 223 -19.36 -0.14 12.15
C GLN A 223 -18.27 -1.20 12.22
N ALA A 224 -17.44 -1.16 13.26
CA ALA A 224 -16.38 -2.14 13.47
C ALA A 224 -16.95 -3.57 13.53
N SER A 225 -18.03 -3.79 14.30
CA SER A 225 -18.66 -5.11 14.43
C SER A 225 -19.23 -5.62 13.11
N LYS A 226 -19.81 -4.72 12.30
CA LYS A 226 -20.35 -5.06 10.97
C LYS A 226 -19.25 -5.44 9.98
N LEU A 227 -18.17 -4.65 9.93
CA LEU A 227 -17.01 -4.93 9.07
C LEU A 227 -16.34 -6.24 9.49
N GLU A 228 -16.07 -6.40 10.78
CA GLU A 228 -15.46 -7.61 11.35
C GLU A 228 -16.30 -8.86 11.04
N ALA A 229 -17.62 -8.79 11.18
CA ALA A 229 -18.49 -9.91 10.84
C ALA A 229 -18.46 -10.27 9.34
N ALA A 230 -18.43 -9.27 8.46
CA ALA A 230 -18.34 -9.48 7.02
C ALA A 230 -17.00 -10.12 6.62
N MET A 231 -15.90 -9.63 7.19
CA MET A 231 -14.56 -10.17 6.93
C MET A 231 -14.36 -11.55 7.56
N LYS A 232 -14.95 -11.78 8.73
CA LYS A 232 -14.98 -13.11 9.35
C LYS A 232 -15.68 -14.14 8.47
N ALA A 233 -16.78 -13.78 7.81
CA ALA A 233 -17.47 -14.71 6.90
C ALA A 233 -16.56 -15.15 5.73
N ARG A 234 -15.73 -14.24 5.21
CA ARG A 234 -14.72 -14.55 4.17
C ARG A 234 -13.61 -15.42 4.73
N ALA A 235 -13.06 -15.08 5.90
CA ALA A 235 -12.02 -15.88 6.55
C ALA A 235 -12.51 -17.29 6.95
N ASP A 236 -13.78 -17.42 7.37
CA ASP A 236 -14.41 -18.70 7.67
C ASP A 236 -14.52 -19.59 6.43
N HIS A 237 -14.74 -18.99 5.25
CA HIS A 237 -14.70 -19.70 3.98
C HIS A 237 -13.28 -20.17 3.65
N TRP A 238 -12.27 -19.30 3.69
CA TRP A 238 -10.86 -19.66 3.45
C TRP A 238 -10.35 -20.75 4.38
N LYS A 239 -10.83 -20.76 5.63
CA LYS A 239 -10.51 -21.80 6.61
C LYS A 239 -10.90 -23.20 6.12
N THR A 240 -11.96 -23.31 5.31
CA THR A 240 -12.40 -24.59 4.74
C THR A 240 -11.58 -25.07 3.55
N GLU A 241 -10.79 -24.19 2.95
CA GLU A 241 -10.00 -24.48 1.75
C GLU A 241 -8.62 -25.02 2.12
N ALA A 242 -8.07 -25.91 1.29
CA ALA A 242 -6.70 -26.36 1.47
C ALA A 242 -5.71 -25.23 1.15
N TYR A 243 -6.00 -24.49 0.09
CA TYR A 243 -5.19 -23.38 -0.43
C TYR A 243 -6.13 -22.24 -0.85
N PRO A 244 -6.38 -21.24 0.00
CA PRO A 244 -7.30 -20.13 -0.27
C PRO A 244 -6.70 -19.07 -1.21
N PHE A 245 -6.13 -19.50 -2.34
CA PHE A 245 -5.31 -18.67 -3.24
C PHE A 245 -5.89 -18.57 -4.67
N GLY A 246 -7.17 -18.27 -4.78
CA GLY A 246 -7.87 -18.06 -6.05
C GLY A 246 -8.08 -16.58 -6.40
N SER A 247 -8.45 -16.33 -7.65
CA SER A 247 -8.95 -15.05 -8.17
C SER A 247 -9.88 -15.32 -9.38
N GLU A 248 -9.94 -14.41 -10.37
CA GLU A 248 -10.40 -14.78 -11.71
C GLU A 248 -9.57 -15.92 -12.35
N MET A 249 -8.38 -16.18 -11.81
CA MET A 249 -7.48 -17.27 -12.17
C MET A 249 -7.43 -18.36 -11.08
N PRO A 250 -7.33 -19.66 -11.44
CA PRO A 250 -7.47 -20.76 -10.47
C PRO A 250 -6.30 -20.95 -9.49
N TRP A 251 -5.13 -20.34 -9.75
CA TRP A 251 -4.00 -20.26 -8.81
C TRP A 251 -3.37 -18.88 -8.94
N ASP A 252 -3.53 -18.06 -7.90
CA ASP A 252 -3.09 -16.68 -7.94
C ASP A 252 -2.46 -16.24 -6.61
N SER A 253 -1.54 -15.29 -6.70
CA SER A 253 -0.86 -14.66 -5.55
C SER A 253 -1.47 -13.31 -5.17
N THR A 254 -2.52 -12.87 -5.89
CA THR A 254 -3.05 -11.50 -5.87
C THR A 254 -3.55 -11.02 -4.50
N GLY A 255 -4.09 -11.88 -3.65
CA GLY A 255 -4.64 -11.46 -2.35
C GLY A 255 -4.13 -12.27 -1.16
N GLN A 256 -2.92 -12.81 -1.25
CA GLN A 256 -2.36 -13.65 -0.19
C GLN A 256 -2.08 -12.87 1.10
N GLU A 257 -1.70 -11.60 1.00
CA GLU A 257 -1.51 -10.69 2.13
C GLU A 257 -2.80 -10.54 2.96
N GLU A 258 -3.95 -10.40 2.30
CA GLU A 258 -5.23 -10.28 3.00
C GLU A 258 -5.59 -11.60 3.70
N VAL A 259 -5.43 -12.72 2.99
CA VAL A 259 -5.70 -14.05 3.54
C VAL A 259 -4.84 -14.27 4.79
N TYR A 260 -3.56 -13.92 4.73
CA TYR A 260 -2.66 -13.96 5.89
C TYR A 260 -3.18 -13.08 7.02
N ALA A 261 -3.44 -11.80 6.75
CA ALA A 261 -3.80 -10.81 7.76
C ALA A 261 -5.07 -11.20 8.53
N TRP A 262 -6.14 -11.60 7.84
CA TRP A 262 -7.37 -12.06 8.51
C TRP A 262 -7.21 -13.43 9.17
N SER A 263 -6.40 -14.33 8.60
CA SER A 263 -6.12 -15.62 9.23
C SER A 263 -5.43 -15.43 10.57
N LYS A 264 -4.41 -14.55 10.64
CA LYS A 264 -3.77 -14.17 11.91
C LYS A 264 -4.78 -13.52 12.86
N TYR A 265 -5.55 -12.56 12.36
CA TYR A 265 -6.54 -11.82 13.16
C TYR A 265 -7.58 -12.74 13.83
N PHE A 266 -8.10 -13.75 13.13
CA PHE A 266 -9.09 -14.69 13.65
C PHE A 266 -8.50 -15.96 14.28
N GLY A 267 -7.17 -16.08 14.37
CA GLY A 267 -6.48 -17.23 14.96
C GLY A 267 -6.53 -18.51 14.11
N TYR A 268 -6.63 -18.38 12.78
CA TYR A 268 -6.53 -19.46 11.80
C TYR A 268 -5.07 -19.67 11.41
N ASN A 269 -4.25 -20.01 12.40
CA ASN A 269 -2.80 -20.07 12.28
C ASN A 269 -2.34 -21.04 11.18
N ASP A 270 -3.07 -22.14 10.94
CA ASP A 270 -2.78 -23.07 9.84
C ASP A 270 -2.87 -22.40 8.47
N LYS A 271 -3.81 -21.47 8.28
CA LYS A 271 -3.99 -20.73 7.04
C LYS A 271 -2.96 -19.63 6.87
N ALA A 272 -2.62 -18.95 7.96
CA ALA A 272 -1.52 -17.98 7.95
C ALA A 272 -0.18 -18.66 7.58
N GLU A 273 0.12 -19.81 8.20
CA GLU A 273 1.32 -20.60 7.94
C GLU A 273 1.38 -21.11 6.49
N VAL A 274 0.28 -21.68 5.97
CA VAL A 274 0.21 -22.13 4.56
C VAL A 274 0.42 -20.97 3.59
N THR A 275 -0.05 -19.77 3.94
CA THR A 275 0.14 -18.56 3.12
C THR A 275 1.60 -18.13 3.07
N VAL A 276 2.28 -18.01 4.22
CA VAL A 276 3.72 -17.69 4.27
C VAL A 276 4.54 -18.75 3.55
N ASN A 277 4.26 -20.04 3.77
CA ASN A 277 4.95 -21.14 3.10
C ASN A 277 4.77 -21.10 1.58
N ALA A 278 3.58 -20.74 1.09
CA ALA A 278 3.33 -20.57 -0.34
C ALA A 278 4.20 -19.44 -0.90
N ILE A 279 4.25 -18.28 -0.23
CA ILE A 279 5.05 -17.11 -0.64
C ILE A 279 6.54 -17.45 -0.69
N ILE A 280 7.08 -18.09 0.36
CA ILE A 280 8.47 -18.57 0.40
C ILE A 280 8.80 -19.45 -0.82
N GLY A 281 7.83 -20.27 -1.27
CA GLY A 281 7.99 -21.15 -2.42
C GLY A 281 8.30 -20.43 -3.74
N TYR A 282 7.97 -19.14 -3.87
CA TYR A 282 8.15 -18.40 -5.12
C TYR A 282 8.79 -17.01 -4.99
N MET A 283 9.03 -16.51 -3.77
CA MET A 283 9.70 -15.23 -3.49
C MET A 283 11.16 -15.49 -3.03
N PRO A 284 12.17 -15.34 -3.92
CA PRO A 284 13.49 -15.88 -3.65
C PRO A 284 14.44 -14.88 -2.95
N THR A 285 15.46 -15.39 -2.27
CA THR A 285 16.53 -14.59 -1.63
C THR A 285 17.85 -14.64 -2.41
N LEU A 286 17.79 -14.30 -3.70
CA LEU A 286 18.94 -14.28 -4.60
C LEU A 286 19.69 -12.94 -4.51
N PRO A 287 21.03 -12.89 -4.44
CA PRO A 287 21.81 -11.65 -4.34
C PRO A 287 21.88 -10.91 -5.69
N HIS A 288 20.72 -10.55 -6.23
CA HIS A 288 20.53 -9.81 -7.47
C HIS A 288 19.36 -8.86 -7.28
N TRP A 289 19.53 -7.58 -7.67
CA TRP A 289 18.53 -6.54 -7.44
C TRP A 289 17.14 -6.96 -7.91
N GLY A 290 17.02 -7.48 -9.14
CA GLY A 290 15.74 -7.85 -9.75
C GLY A 290 15.16 -9.19 -9.30
N TYR A 291 15.89 -10.01 -8.52
CA TYR A 291 15.38 -11.31 -8.07
C TYR A 291 15.17 -11.37 -6.57
N ASN A 292 15.96 -10.69 -5.73
CA ASN A 292 15.77 -10.71 -4.29
C ASN A 292 14.38 -10.17 -3.92
N GLY A 293 13.54 -10.99 -3.30
CA GLY A 293 12.18 -10.58 -2.92
C GLY A 293 11.22 -10.36 -4.10
N SER A 294 11.63 -10.66 -5.35
CA SER A 294 10.74 -10.58 -6.51
C SER A 294 9.83 -11.81 -6.53
N ALA A 295 8.58 -11.61 -6.09
CA ALA A 295 7.53 -12.61 -6.21
C ALA A 295 7.38 -13.01 -7.68
N ARG A 296 7.40 -14.32 -7.94
CA ARG A 296 7.39 -14.85 -9.30
C ARG A 296 6.03 -14.64 -9.98
N ARG A 297 5.97 -13.76 -10.99
CA ARG A 297 4.79 -13.50 -11.84
C ARG A 297 5.11 -13.47 -13.33
N TYR A 298 4.08 -13.66 -14.18
CA TYR A 298 4.27 -13.94 -15.61
C TYR A 298 3.31 -13.30 -16.62
N TRP A 299 2.09 -12.92 -16.25
CA TRP A 299 1.03 -12.66 -17.25
C TRP A 299 0.47 -11.23 -17.23
N ASP A 300 0.67 -10.49 -16.14
CA ASP A 300 0.09 -9.15 -15.92
C ASP A 300 0.46 -8.11 -17.00
N PHE A 301 1.60 -8.24 -17.69
CA PHE A 301 1.91 -7.41 -18.86
C PHE A 301 0.86 -7.48 -19.98
N ILE A 302 0.06 -8.55 -20.06
CA ILE A 302 -1.06 -8.64 -20.99
C ILE A 302 -2.15 -7.60 -20.64
N TYR A 303 -2.37 -7.37 -19.36
CA TYR A 303 -3.49 -6.60 -18.82
C TYR A 303 -3.12 -5.14 -18.53
N ALA A 304 -1.87 -4.87 -18.13
CA ALA A 304 -1.48 -3.60 -17.54
C ALA A 304 -0.21 -2.95 -18.10
N ALA A 305 0.44 -3.53 -19.11
CA ALA A 305 1.66 -2.96 -19.71
C ALA A 305 1.46 -2.47 -21.15
N LYS A 306 2.42 -1.69 -21.67
CA LYS A 306 2.47 -1.32 -23.09
C LYS A 306 2.86 -2.51 -23.94
N TYR A 307 3.88 -3.25 -23.51
CA TYR A 307 4.41 -4.39 -24.26
C TYR A 307 3.85 -5.70 -23.70
N SER A 308 2.76 -6.17 -24.29
CA SER A 308 2.08 -7.42 -23.90
C SER A 308 2.97 -8.64 -24.14
N ARG A 309 3.35 -9.35 -23.07
CA ARG A 309 4.22 -10.54 -23.08
C ARG A 309 3.87 -11.49 -21.93
N ILE A 310 4.09 -12.79 -22.14
CA ILE A 310 4.15 -13.77 -21.03
C ILE A 310 5.62 -14.00 -20.71
N GLU A 311 6.11 -13.30 -19.70
CA GLU A 311 7.52 -13.34 -19.28
C GLU A 311 7.64 -13.08 -17.79
N ARG A 312 8.78 -13.45 -17.18
CA ARG A 312 8.96 -13.16 -15.75
C ARG A 312 9.02 -11.64 -15.58
N GLN A 313 8.18 -11.13 -14.70
CA GLN A 313 8.12 -9.71 -14.38
C GLN A 313 8.94 -9.50 -13.11
N LEU A 314 10.00 -8.69 -13.17
CA LEU A 314 10.79 -8.41 -11.98
C LEU A 314 10.15 -7.24 -11.24
N HIS A 315 9.95 -7.42 -9.94
CA HIS A 315 9.35 -6.46 -9.02
C HIS A 315 7.93 -5.99 -9.34
N HIS A 316 7.17 -6.75 -10.14
CA HIS A 316 5.70 -6.57 -10.25
C HIS A 316 4.99 -6.58 -8.89
N TYR A 317 3.75 -6.07 -8.84
CA TYR A 317 3.01 -5.80 -7.61
C TYR A 317 2.92 -6.93 -6.60
N GLY A 318 2.94 -8.19 -7.05
CA GLY A 318 3.01 -9.34 -6.15
C GLY A 318 4.17 -9.23 -5.14
N SER A 319 5.28 -8.62 -5.54
CA SER A 319 6.48 -8.48 -4.70
C SER A 319 6.24 -7.58 -3.49
N GLY A 320 5.65 -6.40 -3.69
CA GLY A 320 5.31 -5.47 -2.62
C GLY A 320 4.25 -6.04 -1.67
N ILE A 321 3.14 -6.57 -2.20
CA ILE A 321 2.05 -7.07 -1.36
C ILE A 321 2.45 -8.36 -0.62
N ASN A 322 3.20 -9.27 -1.24
CA ASN A 322 3.67 -10.48 -0.56
C ASN A 322 4.80 -10.19 0.44
N ALA A 323 5.45 -9.02 0.39
CA ALA A 323 6.38 -8.61 1.44
C ALA A 323 5.69 -8.35 2.79
N ILE A 324 4.42 -7.95 2.79
CA ILE A 324 3.63 -7.66 4.00
C ILE A 324 3.61 -8.88 4.95
N PRO A 325 3.09 -10.06 4.55
CA PRO A 325 3.07 -11.23 5.42
C PRO A 325 4.46 -11.73 5.77
N MET A 326 5.44 -11.62 4.87
CA MET A 326 6.83 -12.03 5.14
C MET A 326 7.46 -11.22 6.27
N LEU A 327 7.28 -9.90 6.25
CA LEU A 327 7.80 -9.02 7.30
C LEU A 327 6.96 -9.10 8.57
N ALA A 328 5.65 -9.32 8.48
CA ALA A 328 4.81 -9.59 9.65
C ALA A 328 5.25 -10.86 10.38
N GLU A 329 5.47 -11.95 9.65
CA GLU A 329 5.93 -13.21 10.21
C GLU A 329 7.34 -13.08 10.79
N TYR A 330 8.25 -12.36 10.12
CA TYR A 330 9.57 -12.04 10.68
C TYR A 330 9.48 -11.30 12.03
N ARG A 331 8.52 -10.39 12.19
CA ARG A 331 8.36 -9.64 13.44
C ARG A 331 7.90 -10.53 14.60
N GLU A 332 7.23 -11.64 14.33
CA GLU A 332 6.88 -12.65 15.33
C GLU A 332 8.01 -13.67 15.54
N HIS A 333 8.80 -13.94 14.50
CA HIS A 333 9.89 -14.91 14.43
C HIS A 333 11.23 -14.26 14.04
N PRO A 334 11.79 -13.36 14.88
CA PRO A 334 12.97 -12.56 14.55
C PRO A 334 14.25 -13.38 14.32
N GLU A 335 14.26 -14.65 14.70
CA GLU A 335 15.32 -15.60 14.41
C GLU A 335 15.35 -16.05 12.94
N ASP A 336 14.23 -15.96 12.21
CA ASP A 336 14.15 -16.37 10.82
C ASP A 336 14.61 -15.25 9.89
N PHE A 337 15.93 -15.15 9.72
CA PHE A 337 16.55 -14.16 8.86
C PHE A 337 16.15 -14.30 7.37
N HIS A 338 15.65 -15.46 6.93
CA HIS A 338 15.19 -15.64 5.55
C HIS A 338 13.97 -14.75 5.27
N LEU A 339 13.02 -14.70 6.21
CA LEU A 339 11.81 -13.88 6.09
C LEU A 339 12.15 -12.39 5.94
N LEU A 340 13.09 -11.88 6.75
CA LEU A 340 13.57 -10.50 6.64
C LEU A 340 14.18 -10.23 5.26
N ARG A 341 15.06 -11.12 4.77
CA ARG A 341 15.73 -10.93 3.47
C ARG A 341 14.76 -10.96 2.29
N ALA A 342 13.80 -11.87 2.31
CA ALA A 342 12.79 -12.01 1.26
C ALA A 342 11.83 -10.81 1.30
N GLY A 343 11.21 -10.56 2.45
CA GLY A 343 10.24 -9.48 2.63
C GLY A 343 10.84 -8.10 2.36
N TYR A 344 12.01 -7.79 2.93
CA TYR A 344 12.66 -6.49 2.68
C TYR A 344 13.09 -6.33 1.21
N GLY A 345 13.45 -7.44 0.54
CA GLY A 345 13.69 -7.45 -0.90
C GLY A 345 12.46 -7.03 -1.72
N GLY A 346 11.26 -7.50 -1.35
CA GLY A 346 10.02 -7.12 -2.01
C GLY A 346 9.66 -5.65 -1.77
N VAL A 347 9.84 -5.15 -0.54
CA VAL A 347 9.64 -3.73 -0.21
C VAL A 347 10.56 -2.83 -1.03
N MET A 348 11.84 -3.17 -1.13
CA MET A 348 12.81 -2.40 -1.92
C MET A 348 12.62 -2.55 -3.42
N GLY A 349 12.08 -3.70 -3.86
CA GLY A 349 11.79 -4.00 -5.26
C GLY A 349 10.89 -2.95 -5.91
N ALA A 350 9.82 -2.55 -5.21
CA ALA A 350 8.88 -1.55 -5.69
C ALA A 350 9.53 -0.20 -6.01
N LEU A 351 10.58 0.20 -5.28
CA LEU A 351 11.30 1.44 -5.56
C LEU A 351 12.17 1.38 -6.82
N THR A 352 12.47 0.18 -7.32
CA THR A 352 13.25 0.03 -8.54
C THR A 352 12.46 0.39 -9.79
N ASP A 353 11.13 0.33 -9.71
CA ASP A 353 10.22 0.67 -10.80
C ASP A 353 10.07 2.18 -11.02
N ILE A 354 10.56 3.00 -10.07
CA ILE A 354 10.56 4.45 -10.14
C ILE A 354 11.81 4.94 -10.88
N ASP A 355 11.63 5.60 -12.03
CA ASP A 355 12.72 6.18 -12.82
C ASP A 355 13.32 7.44 -12.16
N GLU A 356 14.42 7.96 -12.70
CA GLU A 356 15.10 9.13 -12.11
C GLU A 356 14.27 10.43 -12.11
N GLN A 357 13.19 10.48 -12.88
CA GLN A 357 12.25 11.61 -12.96
C GLN A 357 10.95 11.35 -12.17
N GLY A 358 10.78 10.15 -11.60
CA GLY A 358 9.61 9.77 -10.80
C GLY A 358 8.54 8.98 -11.54
N PHE A 359 8.76 8.59 -12.81
CA PHE A 359 7.80 7.71 -13.50
C PHE A 359 7.82 6.32 -12.88
N ASP A 360 6.64 5.78 -12.53
CA ASP A 360 6.47 4.51 -11.85
C ASP A 360 5.96 3.43 -12.81
N ALA A 361 6.80 2.43 -13.12
CA ALA A 361 6.50 1.36 -14.06
C ALA A 361 5.82 0.14 -13.38
N PRO A 362 5.05 -0.70 -14.09
CA PRO A 362 4.38 -1.87 -13.51
C PRO A 362 5.35 -3.01 -13.18
N ALA A 363 6.44 -3.14 -13.94
CA ALA A 363 7.54 -4.06 -13.69
C ALA A 363 8.68 -3.88 -14.71
N PHE A 364 9.79 -4.60 -14.47
CA PHE A 364 10.88 -4.77 -15.43
C PHE A 364 10.72 -6.01 -16.33
N HIS A 365 10.90 -5.83 -17.64
CA HIS A 365 10.92 -6.92 -18.62
C HIS A 365 12.21 -7.73 -18.52
N SER A 366 12.12 -9.00 -18.13
CA SER A 366 13.30 -9.82 -17.80
C SER A 366 13.92 -10.57 -18.98
N PHE A 367 13.24 -10.65 -20.12
CA PHE A 367 13.80 -11.36 -21.27
C PHE A 367 14.99 -10.63 -21.89
N PRO A 368 16.05 -11.37 -22.32
CA PRO A 368 17.27 -10.77 -22.84
C PRO A 368 17.12 -9.84 -24.05
N ASP A 369 16.03 -9.94 -24.80
CA ASP A 369 15.74 -9.09 -25.95
C ASP A 369 15.17 -7.70 -25.56
N MET A 370 14.68 -7.54 -24.32
CA MET A 370 14.03 -6.29 -23.88
C MET A 370 14.75 -5.60 -22.73
N LEU A 371 15.00 -6.30 -21.60
CA LEU A 371 15.76 -5.82 -20.43
C LEU A 371 15.55 -4.32 -20.08
N ARG A 372 14.29 -3.90 -19.91
CA ARG A 372 13.91 -2.54 -19.50
C ARG A 372 12.61 -2.52 -18.72
N PHE A 373 12.40 -1.47 -17.93
CA PHE A 373 11.09 -1.17 -17.34
C PHE A 373 10.06 -0.95 -18.45
N ASP A 374 8.83 -1.42 -18.23
CA ASP A 374 7.74 -1.11 -19.16
C ASP A 374 7.45 0.40 -19.15
N PRO A 375 7.20 1.03 -20.30
CA PRO A 375 6.95 2.46 -20.33
C PRO A 375 5.49 2.85 -20.05
N LEU A 376 4.56 1.92 -19.84
CA LEU A 376 3.24 2.27 -19.31
C LEU A 376 3.30 2.32 -17.79
N SER A 377 2.60 3.22 -17.10
CA SER A 377 2.59 3.20 -15.62
C SER A 377 1.80 2.02 -15.04
N GLY A 378 0.78 1.57 -15.75
CA GLY A 378 0.11 0.28 -15.51
C GLY A 378 -0.43 0.08 -14.09
N ASP A 379 -0.23 -1.14 -13.59
CA ASP A 379 -0.75 -1.69 -12.33
C ASP A 379 0.26 -1.64 -11.18
N ASN A 380 1.17 -0.66 -11.12
CA ASN A 380 2.15 -0.62 -10.02
C ASN A 380 1.60 -0.11 -8.68
N GLY A 381 0.43 0.53 -8.65
CA GLY A 381 -0.19 1.04 -7.42
C GLY A 381 -0.27 0.02 -6.28
N PRO A 382 -0.77 -1.20 -6.52
CA PRO A 382 -0.70 -2.32 -5.58
C PRO A 382 0.71 -2.64 -5.06
N ASN A 383 1.74 -2.52 -5.90
CA ASN A 383 3.14 -2.73 -5.50
C ASN A 383 3.58 -1.65 -4.50
N PHE A 384 3.29 -0.40 -4.86
CA PHE A 384 3.62 0.74 -4.02
C PHE A 384 2.78 0.77 -2.73
N PHE A 385 1.54 0.25 -2.75
CA PHE A 385 0.79 -0.04 -1.53
C PHE A 385 1.59 -0.97 -0.61
N GLY A 386 2.10 -2.09 -1.13
CA GLY A 386 2.94 -3.01 -0.36
C GLY A 386 4.18 -2.36 0.23
N HIS A 387 4.86 -1.50 -0.55
CA HIS A 387 5.96 -0.66 -0.07
C HIS A 387 5.52 0.26 1.06
N ALA A 388 4.49 1.08 0.85
CA ALA A 388 3.98 2.04 1.83
C ALA A 388 3.51 1.36 3.13
N TRP A 389 2.96 0.15 3.01
CA TRP A 389 2.50 -0.64 4.15
C TRP A 389 3.65 -1.17 5.01
N SER A 390 4.74 -1.58 4.36
CA SER A 390 5.81 -2.36 5.00
C SER A 390 7.13 -1.62 5.21
N THR A 391 7.30 -0.46 4.56
CA THR A 391 8.49 0.37 4.69
C THR A 391 8.75 0.73 6.15
N GLY A 392 10.03 0.64 6.54
CA GLY A 392 10.51 0.80 7.90
C GLY A 392 11.94 0.31 8.07
N THR A 393 12.52 0.64 9.22
CA THR A 393 13.86 0.24 9.61
C THR A 393 13.84 -1.04 10.46
N TYR A 394 14.62 -2.06 10.10
CA TYR A 394 14.70 -3.34 10.83
C TYR A 394 16.13 -3.57 11.32
N VAL A 395 16.26 -3.82 12.62
CA VAL A 395 17.55 -4.02 13.28
C VAL A 395 17.62 -5.42 13.85
N ALA A 396 18.65 -6.15 13.45
CA ALA A 396 18.91 -7.51 13.93
C ALA A 396 20.35 -7.68 14.41
N ASN A 397 20.57 -8.60 15.33
CA ASN A 397 21.91 -9.05 15.72
C ASN A 397 22.08 -10.49 15.22
N HIS A 398 22.69 -10.62 14.04
CA HIS A 398 22.85 -11.90 13.35
C HIS A 398 24.05 -12.68 13.90
N PRO A 399 23.97 -14.01 14.07
CA PRO A 399 25.08 -14.82 14.59
C PRO A 399 26.40 -14.65 13.83
N ASP A 400 26.33 -14.51 12.50
CA ASP A 400 27.51 -14.40 11.65
C ASP A 400 27.89 -12.95 11.28
N PHE A 401 26.93 -12.02 11.23
CA PHE A 401 27.14 -10.65 10.74
C PHE A 401 27.16 -9.60 11.85
N GLY A 402 26.80 -10.00 13.09
CA GLY A 402 26.59 -9.08 14.19
C GLY A 402 25.40 -8.15 13.95
N TRP A 403 25.52 -6.92 14.44
CA TRP A 403 24.51 -5.88 14.26
C TRP A 403 24.35 -5.46 12.80
N ILE A 404 23.16 -5.68 12.26
CA ILE A 404 22.77 -5.32 10.90
C ILE A 404 21.51 -4.47 10.92
N CYS A 405 21.36 -3.63 9.90
CA CYS A 405 20.24 -2.72 9.73
C CYS A 405 19.76 -2.75 8.27
N PHE A 406 18.45 -2.91 8.09
CA PHE A 406 17.75 -2.73 6.82
C PHE A 406 16.97 -1.41 6.92
N GLY A 407 17.04 -0.56 5.89
CA GLY A 407 16.36 0.73 5.88
C GLY A 407 17.04 1.83 6.70
N GLY A 408 18.31 1.66 7.09
CA GLY A 408 18.99 2.66 7.89
C GLY A 408 20.49 2.44 8.02
N ASN A 409 21.15 3.42 8.63
CA ASN A 409 22.55 3.29 9.06
C ASN A 409 22.61 2.75 10.49
N ILE A 410 23.67 2.01 10.80
CA ILE A 410 23.90 1.47 12.15
C ILE A 410 25.35 1.70 12.58
N SER A 411 25.53 2.02 13.85
CA SER A 411 26.84 2.10 14.50
C SER A 411 26.77 1.53 15.91
N VAL A 412 27.86 0.91 16.35
CA VAL A 412 27.95 0.25 17.66
C VAL A 412 29.13 0.83 18.42
N SER A 413 28.90 1.28 19.66
CA SER A 413 29.92 1.82 20.54
C SER A 413 29.69 1.34 21.97
N GLY A 414 30.52 0.39 22.42
CA GLY A 414 30.33 -0.26 23.71
C GLY A 414 28.99 -1.01 23.76
N ASP A 415 28.15 -0.69 24.75
CA ASP A 415 26.82 -1.29 24.93
C ASP A 415 25.72 -0.55 24.12
N GLU A 416 26.06 0.46 23.32
CA GLU A 416 25.10 1.29 22.58
C GLU A 416 25.08 0.97 21.09
N VAL A 417 23.88 0.68 20.58
CA VAL A 417 23.57 0.50 19.17
C VAL A 417 22.78 1.71 18.70
N THR A 418 23.39 2.55 17.87
CA THR A 418 22.77 3.76 17.31
C THR A 418 22.33 3.48 15.88
N VAL A 419 21.07 3.79 15.60
CA VAL A 419 20.44 3.57 14.30
C VAL A 419 19.86 4.88 13.79
N GLU A 420 20.12 5.18 12.52
CA GLU A 420 19.52 6.29 11.79
C GLU A 420 18.62 5.73 10.67
N PRO A 421 17.29 5.79 10.83
CA PRO A 421 16.36 5.44 9.76
C PRO A 421 16.61 6.25 8.49
N LYS A 422 16.64 5.55 7.35
CA LYS A 422 16.78 6.09 5.98
C LYS A 422 15.72 5.52 5.01
N ASP A 423 14.83 4.66 5.51
CA ASP A 423 13.67 4.16 4.78
C ASP A 423 12.75 5.32 4.36
N ALA A 424 11.89 5.06 3.38
CA ALA A 424 11.05 6.10 2.75
C ALA A 424 10.23 6.94 3.73
N SER A 425 9.66 6.36 4.79
CA SER A 425 8.77 7.08 5.71
C SER A 425 9.46 7.57 6.99
N ARG A 426 10.45 6.82 7.49
CA ARG A 426 11.05 6.96 8.83
C ARG A 426 10.00 6.92 9.94
N THR A 427 8.89 6.24 9.72
CA THR A 427 7.77 6.14 10.68
C THR A 427 7.70 4.79 11.39
N ARG A 428 8.52 3.81 10.99
CA ARG A 428 8.48 2.46 11.57
C ARG A 428 9.86 1.92 11.89
N PHE A 429 9.98 1.23 13.04
CA PHE A 429 11.24 0.69 13.53
C PHE A 429 11.05 -0.62 14.27
N TYR A 430 11.75 -1.69 13.84
CA TYR A 430 11.75 -2.99 14.49
C TYR A 430 13.11 -3.30 15.12
N LEU A 431 13.12 -3.56 16.42
CA LEU A 431 14.30 -4.04 17.16
C LEU A 431 14.13 -5.54 17.46
N ALA A 432 14.66 -6.38 16.59
CA ALA A 432 14.50 -7.83 16.65
C ALA A 432 14.96 -8.45 17.98
N PRO A 433 16.10 -8.06 18.59
CA PRO A 433 16.52 -8.62 19.89
C PRO A 433 15.60 -8.27 21.07
N ALA A 434 14.68 -7.33 20.91
CA ALA A 434 13.69 -6.94 21.90
C ALA A 434 12.25 -7.33 21.48
N GLY A 435 12.08 -7.86 20.27
CA GLY A 435 10.78 -8.08 19.66
C GLY A 435 9.95 -6.80 19.51
N LEU A 436 10.57 -5.61 19.59
CA LEU A 436 9.88 -4.33 19.74
C LEU A 436 9.62 -3.69 18.38
N TRP A 437 8.34 -3.46 18.07
CA TRP A 437 7.88 -2.76 16.88
C TRP A 437 7.31 -1.39 17.25
N LEU A 438 7.87 -0.34 16.65
CA LEU A 438 7.45 1.05 16.85
C LEU A 438 6.82 1.59 15.57
N ILE A 439 5.69 2.27 15.70
CA ILE A 439 4.96 2.88 14.60
C ILE A 439 4.59 4.31 14.98
N LEU A 440 4.85 5.27 14.10
CA LEU A 440 4.40 6.64 14.22
C LEU A 440 3.13 6.84 13.37
N ASP A 441 2.01 7.19 14.02
CA ASP A 441 0.81 7.69 13.32
C ASP A 441 1.03 9.14 12.80
N SER A 442 1.99 9.86 13.39
CA SER A 442 2.47 11.17 12.97
C SER A 442 3.88 11.43 13.53
N GLY A 443 4.64 12.29 12.85
CA GLY A 443 6.05 12.57 13.15
C GLY A 443 6.98 11.55 12.50
N GLN A 444 8.29 11.73 12.70
CA GLN A 444 9.33 10.87 12.11
C GLN A 444 10.41 10.54 13.13
N PHE A 445 11.06 9.39 12.96
CA PHE A 445 12.27 9.01 13.69
C PHE A 445 13.51 9.63 13.05
N GLU A 446 14.34 10.29 13.87
CA GLU A 446 15.64 10.82 13.44
C GLU A 446 16.78 9.89 13.84
N SER A 447 16.74 9.34 15.05
CA SER A 447 17.68 8.32 15.50
C SER A 447 17.11 7.53 16.67
N LEU A 448 17.59 6.30 16.83
CA LEU A 448 17.28 5.45 17.97
C LEU A 448 18.57 4.88 18.55
N VAL A 449 18.70 4.91 19.87
CA VAL A 449 19.87 4.38 20.59
C VAL A 449 19.42 3.32 21.58
N TRP A 450 19.70 2.07 21.26
CA TRP A 450 19.46 0.92 22.11
C TRP A 450 20.67 0.66 23.00
N ASN A 451 20.46 0.54 24.32
CA ASN A 451 21.50 0.13 25.24
C ASN A 451 21.28 -1.33 25.69
N GLU A 452 22.15 -2.24 25.24
CA GLU A 452 21.99 -3.69 25.44
C GLU A 452 21.93 -4.08 26.92
N LYS A 453 22.73 -3.41 27.75
CA LYS A 453 22.88 -3.74 29.17
C LYS A 453 21.70 -3.29 30.03
N SER A 454 21.24 -2.06 29.80
CA SER A 454 20.12 -1.47 30.57
C SER A 454 18.76 -1.80 30.00
N GLY A 455 18.70 -2.24 28.73
CA GLY A 455 17.45 -2.50 28.04
C GLY A 455 16.65 -1.23 27.71
N LYS A 456 17.32 -0.07 27.68
CA LYS A 456 16.70 1.24 27.40
C LYS A 456 16.82 1.59 25.92
N LEU A 457 15.74 2.14 25.36
CA LEU A 457 15.72 2.68 24.00
C LEU A 457 15.46 4.18 24.06
N ARG A 458 16.48 4.98 23.71
CA ARG A 458 16.35 6.42 23.54
C ARG A 458 15.94 6.70 22.10
N ILE A 459 14.95 7.56 21.91
CA ILE A 459 14.36 7.86 20.60
C ILE A 459 14.45 9.38 20.39
N ALA A 460 15.08 9.78 19.29
CA ALA A 460 15.02 11.14 18.79
C ALA A 460 13.95 11.24 17.70
N LEU A 461 12.95 12.06 17.95
CA LEU A 461 11.89 12.39 17.01
C LEU A 461 12.23 13.67 16.25
N GLY A 462 11.80 13.73 14.99
CA GLY A 462 11.92 14.92 14.14
C GLY A 462 11.23 16.14 14.75
N PRO A 463 11.65 17.37 14.36
CA PRO A 463 11.01 18.59 14.82
C PRO A 463 9.56 18.68 14.34
N LYS A 464 8.76 19.52 14.99
CA LYS A 464 7.42 19.88 14.50
C LYS A 464 7.52 20.63 13.18
N ASP A 465 6.48 20.51 12.36
CA ASP A 465 6.26 21.33 11.18
C ASP A 465 4.93 22.12 11.29
N GLY A 466 4.49 22.75 10.20
CA GLY A 466 3.26 23.56 10.16
C GLY A 466 1.96 22.77 10.36
N PHE A 467 1.98 21.47 10.08
CA PHE A 467 0.83 20.56 10.12
C PHE A 467 0.96 19.51 11.24
N THR A 468 2.19 19.10 11.56
CA THR A 468 2.51 18.04 12.51
C THR A 468 3.15 18.61 13.78
N THR A 469 2.34 18.83 14.81
CA THR A 469 2.80 19.39 16.10
C THR A 469 3.02 18.35 17.18
N GLN A 470 2.58 17.11 16.95
CA GLN A 470 2.66 16.00 17.88
C GLN A 470 3.07 14.74 17.13
N ALA A 471 3.97 13.96 17.73
CA ALA A 471 4.21 12.59 17.34
C ALA A 471 3.27 11.66 18.11
N ARG A 472 2.86 10.59 17.44
CA ARG A 472 1.93 9.59 18.01
C ARG A 472 2.55 8.20 17.86
N ILE A 473 3.15 7.68 18.93
CA ILE A 473 3.94 6.45 18.90
C ILE A 473 3.09 5.28 19.41
N ARG A 474 2.93 4.24 18.58
CA ARG A 474 2.44 2.92 18.98
C ARG A 474 3.63 2.02 19.27
N THR A 475 3.43 1.14 20.24
CA THR A 475 4.42 0.13 20.66
C THR A 475 3.77 -1.24 20.64
N GLU A 476 4.37 -2.16 19.90
CA GLU A 476 3.94 -3.55 19.83
C GLU A 476 5.13 -4.47 20.11
N GLN A 477 4.86 -5.65 20.68
CA GLN A 477 5.87 -6.70 20.86
C GLN A 477 5.41 -8.02 20.26
N PRO A 478 5.40 -8.14 18.91
CA PRO A 478 4.91 -9.34 18.22
C PRO A 478 5.69 -10.62 18.58
N ALA A 479 7.00 -10.53 18.81
CA ALA A 479 7.79 -11.67 19.24
C ALA A 479 7.78 -11.84 20.77
N HIS A 480 7.38 -13.03 21.23
CA HIS A 480 7.41 -13.39 22.65
C HIS A 480 8.78 -13.95 23.07
N LEU A 481 9.78 -13.06 23.18
CA LEU A 481 11.16 -13.44 23.50
C LEU A 481 11.38 -13.69 24.99
N ALA A 482 12.10 -14.76 25.32
CA ALA A 482 12.44 -15.10 26.70
C ALA A 482 13.27 -13.97 27.36
N GLY A 483 12.78 -13.44 28.48
CA GLY A 483 13.45 -12.36 29.22
C GLY A 483 13.24 -10.95 28.66
N ALA A 484 12.43 -10.78 27.61
CA ALA A 484 11.97 -9.46 27.18
C ALA A 484 10.70 -9.08 27.96
N GLY A 485 10.80 -8.06 28.81
CA GLY A 485 9.65 -7.44 29.48
C GLY A 485 8.87 -6.49 28.54
N PRO A 486 7.68 -6.04 28.96
CA PRO A 486 6.91 -5.05 28.22
C PRO A 486 7.65 -3.71 28.18
N PHE A 487 7.63 -3.02 27.04
CA PHE A 487 8.15 -1.64 26.98
C PHE A 487 7.09 -0.62 27.38
N HIS A 488 7.54 0.41 28.10
CA HIS A 488 6.72 1.53 28.52
C HIS A 488 7.43 2.85 28.26
N MET A 489 6.66 3.87 27.85
CA MET A 489 7.16 5.22 27.66
C MET A 489 7.43 5.89 29.00
N SER A 490 8.66 6.39 29.16
CA SER A 490 9.06 7.14 30.34
C SER A 490 8.23 8.42 30.48
N GLY A 491 7.88 8.79 31.71
CA GLY A 491 7.12 10.02 32.01
C GLY A 491 5.62 9.93 31.79
N SER A 492 5.08 8.75 31.45
CA SER A 492 3.64 8.47 31.34
C SER A 492 2.85 9.48 30.49
N PRO A 493 3.22 9.68 29.21
CA PRO A 493 2.47 10.57 28.33
C PRO A 493 1.04 10.07 28.10
N ALA A 494 0.17 10.99 27.66
CA ALA A 494 -1.20 10.66 27.34
C ALA A 494 -1.27 9.58 26.25
N LEU A 495 -2.24 8.67 26.40
CA LEU A 495 -2.57 7.64 25.43
C LEU A 495 -3.85 8.02 24.71
N GLU A 496 -3.80 8.10 23.39
CA GLU A 496 -4.96 8.36 22.55
C GLU A 496 -5.02 7.31 21.44
N ARG A 497 -6.14 6.59 21.33
CA ARG A 497 -6.35 5.58 20.27
C ARG A 497 -5.24 4.52 20.19
N GLY A 498 -4.63 4.21 21.34
CA GLY A 498 -3.53 3.23 21.44
C GLY A 498 -2.13 3.77 21.13
N ALA A 499 -1.97 5.09 20.93
CA ALA A 499 -0.67 5.73 20.70
C ALA A 499 -0.32 6.72 21.81
N TYR A 500 0.95 6.75 22.21
CA TYR A 500 1.51 7.77 23.10
C TYR A 500 1.62 9.11 22.37
N VAL A 501 1.05 10.16 22.95
CA VAL A 501 1.05 11.50 22.38
C VAL A 501 2.25 12.30 22.91
N ILE A 502 3.16 12.66 22.02
CA ILE A 502 4.40 13.37 22.35
C ILE A 502 4.39 14.74 21.65
N PRO A 503 4.32 15.87 22.39
CA PRO A 503 4.48 17.20 21.81
C PRO A 503 5.87 17.35 21.16
N LEU A 504 5.89 17.78 19.89
CA LEU A 504 7.13 18.01 19.16
C LEU A 504 7.65 19.42 19.41
N SER A 505 8.97 19.54 19.55
CA SER A 505 9.66 20.83 19.70
C SER A 505 10.10 21.38 18.35
N SER A 506 10.62 22.62 18.29
CA SER A 506 11.22 23.17 17.06
C SER A 506 12.56 22.51 16.68
N SER A 507 13.11 21.69 17.58
CA SER A 507 14.27 20.84 17.36
C SER A 507 13.89 19.37 17.59
N GLN A 508 14.86 18.47 17.55
CA GLN A 508 14.61 17.07 17.90
C GLN A 508 14.00 16.95 19.31
N THR A 509 12.96 16.12 19.44
CA THR A 509 12.35 15.77 20.72
C THR A 509 12.88 14.40 21.17
N LEU A 510 13.40 14.32 22.38
CA LEU A 510 13.91 13.06 22.95
C LEU A 510 12.87 12.40 23.84
N VAL A 511 12.65 11.11 23.63
CA VAL A 511 11.84 10.23 24.50
C VAL A 511 12.59 8.94 24.80
N GLU A 512 12.19 8.23 25.86
CA GLU A 512 12.83 7.00 26.30
C GLU A 512 11.79 5.91 26.56
N LEU A 513 11.97 4.75 25.95
CA LEU A 513 11.26 3.51 26.31
C LEU A 513 12.13 2.70 27.27
N VAL A 514 11.50 2.20 28.33
CA VAL A 514 12.10 1.34 29.36
C VAL A 514 11.31 0.05 29.49
N ARG A 515 11.96 -1.03 29.95
CA ARG A 515 11.32 -2.31 30.28
C ARG A 515 10.66 -2.31 31.65
#